data_AF-A0A1I7MP95-F1
#
_entry.id   AF-A0A1I7MP95-F1
#
_cell.length_a   1.000
_cell.length_b   1.000
_cell.length_c   1.000
_cell.angle_alpha   90.00
_cell.angle_beta   90.00
_cell.angle_gamma   90.00
#
_symmetry.space_group_name_H-M   'P 1'
#
loop_
_entity.id
_entity.type
_entity.pdbx_description
1 polymer ?
#
loop_
_entity_poly.entity_id
_entity_poly.type
_entity_poly.pdbx_seq_one_letter_code
_entity_poly.pdbx_strand_id
1 'polypeptide(L)'
;MEGHRDADFPDGRSPSGDQAMTSVPREDILLSTGLGTTLARGLSREEAVEVRQAWAGCLAEPDRAEPSGQTPTAELARGAHGWLLHHEHLVYTATQSAITAGIGTHLLLHGASLADPEGRAIALAAASGTGKSTATRTLARHLGYVTDETVIVHPVTRVVTPFAKPLSLFVDSDTRPKTQFSPRELGLLSAPQDLRLHALAVLDRVREPSERITATASRLSLLDALELIIPQTSSLAQLDRGLVQLAGLLDQLGGAVRLHYSEAEDLLPLVKELLDAPNIPALDRRIWRPADPSLLTPAPGPEVSEVPAGLYRRSPLSDALVVEEGTSLAVLQETSYHVVSGLGPVLWELLADWVSEEDLVGSLLQTGDAPADAADRIHGALTALCYEGLAVRSDAQR
;
A
#
# COMPACT_ATOMS: atom_id res chain seq x y z
N MET A 1 3.30 -51.07 89.06
CA MET A 1 2.43 -51.93 88.25
C MET A 1 1.91 -51.07 87.11
N GLU A 2 2.77 -50.77 86.13
CA GLU A 2 3.04 -51.61 84.92
C GLU A 2 1.83 -51.54 83.99
N GLY A 3 1.88 -50.88 82.83
CA GLY A 3 2.71 -51.18 81.66
C GLY A 3 1.87 -52.10 80.74
N HIS A 4 1.44 -51.72 79.54
CA HIS A 4 2.28 -51.62 78.33
C HIS A 4 1.48 -50.98 77.18
N ARG A 5 2.23 -50.43 76.22
CA ARG A 5 1.79 -49.78 74.98
C ARG A 5 1.26 -50.80 73.97
N ASP A 6 0.34 -50.39 73.11
CA ASP A 6 0.50 -50.53 71.65
C ASP A 6 -0.41 -49.51 70.94
N ALA A 7 0.18 -48.87 69.92
CA ALA A 7 -0.39 -47.78 69.15
C ALA A 7 -0.99 -48.34 67.85
N ASP A 8 -2.29 -48.14 67.66
CA ASP A 8 -2.97 -48.34 66.38
C ASP A 8 -2.70 -47.15 65.46
N PHE A 9 -2.08 -47.41 64.31
CA PHE A 9 -2.06 -46.52 63.15
C PHE A 9 -3.18 -46.94 62.19
N PRO A 10 -4.16 -46.07 61.87
CA PRO A 10 -4.91 -46.18 60.65
C PRO A 10 -4.45 -45.10 59.65
N ASP A 11 -4.04 -45.59 58.48
CA ASP A 11 -4.04 -44.99 57.15
C ASP A 11 -4.04 -43.47 57.03
N GLY A 12 -2.90 -42.96 56.54
CA GLY A 12 -2.80 -41.65 55.92
C GLY A 12 -3.73 -41.54 54.72
N ARG A 13 -4.90 -40.94 54.92
CA ARG A 13 -5.63 -40.27 53.84
C ARG A 13 -5.00 -38.90 53.60
N SER A 14 -4.17 -38.84 52.56
CA SER A 14 -3.86 -37.58 51.89
C SER A 14 -5.17 -36.94 51.40
N PRO A 15 -5.43 -35.65 51.66
CA PRO A 15 -6.50 -34.97 50.94
C PRO A 15 -6.01 -34.74 49.52
N SER A 16 -6.51 -35.56 48.59
CA SER A 16 -6.54 -35.27 47.17
C SER A 16 -7.42 -34.04 46.95
N GLY A 17 -6.85 -32.86 47.18
CA GLY A 17 -7.38 -31.59 46.74
C GLY A 17 -7.04 -31.43 45.27
N ASP A 18 -7.75 -32.16 44.40
CA ASP A 18 -7.80 -31.86 42.98
C ASP A 18 -8.63 -30.58 42.85
N GLN A 19 -7.98 -29.43 43.03
CA GLN A 19 -8.53 -28.16 42.59
C GLN A 19 -8.58 -28.23 41.07
N ALA A 20 -9.71 -28.70 40.54
CA ALA A 20 -10.09 -28.43 39.17
C ALA A 20 -10.05 -26.91 38.99
N MET A 21 -8.95 -26.39 38.44
CA MET A 21 -8.86 -25.06 37.88
C MET A 21 -9.95 -25.00 36.82
N THR A 22 -11.10 -24.43 37.19
CA THR A 22 -12.16 -24.07 36.25
C THR A 22 -11.50 -23.19 35.20
N SER A 23 -11.31 -23.74 34.00
CA SER A 23 -10.73 -22.99 32.89
C SER A 23 -11.60 -21.76 32.67
N VAL A 24 -11.02 -20.58 32.89
CA VAL A 24 -11.71 -19.33 32.61
C VAL A 24 -12.12 -19.37 31.13
N PRO A 25 -13.41 -19.21 30.80
CA PRO A 25 -13.87 -19.31 29.42
C PRO A 25 -13.13 -18.29 28.56
N ARG A 26 -12.63 -18.75 27.41
CA ARG A 26 -11.94 -17.93 26.43
C ARG A 26 -12.85 -17.73 25.22
N GLU A 27 -12.78 -16.55 24.64
CA GLU A 27 -13.56 -16.17 23.47
C GLU A 27 -12.67 -16.01 22.24
N ASP A 28 -13.21 -16.42 21.10
CA ASP A 28 -12.63 -16.16 19.78
C ASP A 28 -13.51 -15.11 19.08
N ILE A 29 -12.89 -14.15 18.40
CA ILE A 29 -13.59 -13.08 17.65
C ILE A 29 -13.08 -13.07 16.21
N LEU A 30 -14.01 -13.21 15.27
CA LEU A 30 -13.75 -13.08 13.84
C LEU A 30 -13.98 -11.62 13.40
N LEU A 31 -12.98 -11.04 12.75
CA LEU A 31 -12.97 -9.69 12.22
C LEU A 31 -12.93 -9.74 10.69
N SER A 32 -13.79 -8.99 10.02
CA SER A 32 -13.69 -8.67 8.59
C SER A 32 -12.63 -7.57 8.38
N THR A 33 -11.53 -7.93 7.74
CA THR A 33 -10.34 -7.08 7.58
C THR A 33 -10.13 -6.75 6.11
N GLY A 34 -10.96 -5.85 5.59
CA GLY A 34 -10.96 -5.49 4.17
C GLY A 34 -11.39 -6.67 3.30
N LEU A 35 -10.45 -7.21 2.52
CA LEU A 35 -10.66 -8.37 1.62
C LEU A 35 -10.43 -9.72 2.31
N GLY A 36 -9.93 -9.72 3.54
CA GLY A 36 -9.67 -10.93 4.33
C GLY A 36 -10.46 -10.97 5.62
N THR A 37 -10.14 -11.95 6.46
CA THR A 37 -10.59 -11.98 7.85
C THR A 37 -9.44 -12.24 8.81
N THR A 38 -9.61 -11.85 10.07
CA THR A 38 -8.67 -12.14 11.15
C THR A 38 -9.40 -12.71 12.35
N LEU A 39 -8.96 -13.87 12.82
CA LEU A 39 -9.49 -14.55 14.00
C LEU A 39 -8.60 -14.29 15.21
N ALA A 40 -9.07 -13.46 16.13
CA ALA A 40 -8.44 -13.26 17.43
C ALA A 40 -8.88 -14.39 18.37
N ARG A 41 -7.95 -15.23 18.85
CA ARG A 41 -8.27 -16.43 19.63
C ARG A 41 -7.87 -16.31 21.09
N GLY A 42 -8.63 -16.97 21.96
CA GLY A 42 -8.21 -17.19 23.34
C GLY A 42 -8.32 -15.95 24.25
N LEU A 43 -9.18 -14.99 23.90
CA LEU A 43 -9.35 -13.74 24.63
C LEU A 43 -10.06 -13.97 25.97
N SER A 44 -9.70 -13.21 27.00
CA SER A 44 -10.54 -13.12 28.20
C SER A 44 -11.86 -12.42 27.85
N ARG A 45 -12.87 -12.54 28.72
CA ARG A 45 -14.15 -11.83 28.53
C ARG A 45 -13.99 -10.31 28.44
N GLU A 46 -13.08 -9.74 29.23
CA GLU A 46 -12.81 -8.29 29.23
C GLU A 46 -12.13 -7.86 27.92
N GLU A 47 -11.11 -8.62 27.49
CA GLU A 47 -10.39 -8.42 26.23
C GLU A 47 -11.33 -8.55 25.03
N ALA A 48 -12.26 -9.51 25.06
CA ALA A 48 -13.26 -9.72 24.03
C ALA A 48 -14.25 -8.54 23.91
N VAL A 49 -14.70 -7.97 25.05
CA VAL A 49 -15.55 -6.77 25.07
C VAL A 49 -14.81 -5.59 24.44
N GLU A 50 -13.55 -5.37 24.82
CA GLU A 50 -12.74 -4.30 24.28
C GLU A 50 -12.51 -4.46 22.76
N VAL A 51 -12.23 -5.67 22.28
CA VAL A 51 -12.12 -5.94 20.84
C VAL A 51 -13.43 -5.64 20.13
N ARG A 52 -14.59 -6.08 20.64
CA ARG A 52 -15.88 -5.79 19.99
C ARG A 52 -16.19 -4.29 19.93
N GLN A 53 -15.78 -3.53 20.93
CA GLN A 53 -15.96 -2.08 20.96
C GLN A 53 -14.99 -1.37 20.00
N ALA A 54 -13.70 -1.68 20.10
CA ALA A 54 -12.64 -1.12 19.26
C ALA A 54 -12.89 -1.39 17.77
N TRP A 55 -13.28 -2.63 17.46
CA TRP A 55 -13.41 -3.14 16.10
C TRP A 55 -14.86 -3.19 15.60
N ALA A 56 -15.78 -2.40 16.17
CA ALA A 56 -17.21 -2.46 15.82
C ALA A 56 -17.47 -2.33 14.29
N GLY A 57 -16.66 -1.56 13.57
CA GLY A 57 -16.75 -1.40 12.10
C GLY A 57 -16.17 -2.56 11.28
N CYS A 58 -15.60 -3.57 11.94
CA CYS A 58 -14.93 -4.73 11.34
C CYS A 58 -15.45 -6.06 11.90
N LEU A 59 -16.54 -6.07 12.69
CA LEU A 59 -17.09 -7.34 13.17
C LEU A 59 -17.70 -8.12 12.00
N ALA A 60 -17.28 -9.38 11.83
CA ALA A 60 -17.86 -10.25 10.81
C ALA A 60 -19.31 -10.60 11.15
N GLU A 61 -20.20 -10.51 10.16
CA GLU A 61 -21.56 -11.06 10.30
C GLU A 61 -21.50 -12.60 10.20
N PRO A 62 -22.16 -13.35 11.09
CA PRO A 62 -22.11 -14.82 11.09
C PRO A 62 -22.56 -15.50 9.78
N ASP A 63 -23.37 -14.82 8.96
CA ASP A 63 -24.06 -15.38 7.79
C ASP A 63 -23.59 -14.80 6.43
N ARG A 64 -22.54 -13.97 6.38
CA ARG A 64 -22.01 -13.41 5.11
C ARG A 64 -20.90 -14.23 4.44
N ALA A 65 -20.86 -15.54 4.69
CA ALA A 65 -20.10 -16.49 3.88
C ALA A 65 -21.08 -17.09 2.84
N GLU A 66 -20.89 -17.02 1.52
CA GLU A 66 -19.65 -17.04 0.74
C GLU A 66 -19.87 -16.39 -0.64
N PRO A 67 -18.88 -15.66 -1.18
CA PRO A 67 -18.63 -15.65 -2.61
C PRO A 67 -17.42 -16.55 -2.91
N SER A 68 -17.65 -17.57 -3.75
CA SER A 68 -16.69 -18.47 -4.40
C SER A 68 -15.19 -18.19 -4.16
N GLY A 69 -14.65 -18.72 -3.06
CA GLY A 69 -13.23 -18.64 -2.72
C GLY A 69 -13.00 -18.67 -1.21
N GLN A 70 -11.98 -19.40 -0.75
CA GLN A 70 -11.59 -19.34 0.67
C GLN A 70 -11.09 -17.93 0.96
N THR A 71 -11.88 -17.13 1.68
CA THR A 71 -11.43 -15.81 2.16
C THR A 71 -10.21 -16.04 3.06
N PRO A 72 -9.04 -15.44 2.76
CA PRO A 72 -7.86 -15.62 3.58
C PRO A 72 -8.16 -15.25 5.02
N THR A 73 -7.87 -16.16 5.95
CA THR A 73 -8.11 -15.96 7.38
C THR A 73 -6.76 -16.00 8.08
N ALA A 74 -6.34 -14.86 8.64
CA ALA A 74 -5.21 -14.82 9.56
C ALA A 74 -5.68 -15.19 10.96
N GLU A 75 -4.82 -15.85 11.74
CA GLU A 75 -5.12 -16.16 13.14
C GLU A 75 -4.10 -15.51 14.06
N LEU A 76 -4.58 -14.93 15.16
CA LEU A 76 -3.72 -14.43 16.23
C LEU A 76 -4.22 -14.97 17.57
N ALA A 77 -3.46 -15.90 18.14
CA ALA A 77 -3.71 -16.42 19.48
C ALA A 77 -3.25 -15.43 20.55
N ARG A 78 -3.99 -15.37 21.66
CA ARG A 78 -3.64 -14.57 22.83
C ARG A 78 -2.27 -14.98 23.39
N GLY A 79 -1.26 -14.11 23.19
CA GLY A 79 0.10 -14.32 23.67
C GLY A 79 0.27 -14.07 25.17
N ALA A 80 1.46 -14.31 25.72
CA ALA A 80 1.77 -14.06 27.13
C ALA A 80 2.08 -12.59 27.48
N HIS A 81 2.18 -11.72 26.47
CA HIS A 81 2.52 -10.31 26.66
C HIS A 81 1.34 -9.50 27.21
N GLY A 82 1.62 -8.27 27.67
CA GLY A 82 0.60 -7.33 28.12
C GLY A 82 -0.44 -7.02 27.04
N TRP A 83 -1.64 -6.65 27.49
CA TRP A 83 -2.80 -6.45 26.61
C TRP A 83 -2.55 -5.41 25.50
N LEU A 84 -1.99 -4.24 25.85
CA LEU A 84 -1.73 -3.18 24.88
C LEU A 84 -0.86 -3.64 23.71
N LEU A 85 0.17 -4.45 23.98
CA LEU A 85 1.04 -5.00 22.93
C LEU A 85 0.28 -6.04 22.09
N HIS A 86 -0.53 -6.88 22.72
CA HIS A 86 -1.34 -7.86 22.01
C HIS A 86 -2.36 -7.19 21.07
N HIS A 87 -3.03 -6.13 21.52
CA HIS A 87 -4.00 -5.40 20.72
C HIS A 87 -3.34 -4.64 19.55
N GLU A 88 -2.14 -4.09 19.75
CA GLU A 88 -1.32 -3.52 18.66
C GLU A 88 -0.92 -4.59 17.63
N HIS A 89 -0.52 -5.79 18.08
CA HIS A 89 -0.26 -6.92 17.18
C HIS A 89 -1.50 -7.36 16.41
N LEU A 90 -2.69 -7.34 17.03
CA LEU A 90 -3.95 -7.65 16.33
C LEU A 90 -4.21 -6.66 15.19
N VAL A 91 -3.99 -5.37 15.43
CA VAL A 91 -4.08 -4.34 14.38
C VAL A 91 -3.09 -4.63 13.25
N TYR A 92 -1.83 -4.90 13.59
CA TYR A 92 -0.81 -5.25 12.61
C TYR A 92 -1.18 -6.49 11.78
N THR A 93 -1.57 -7.60 12.44
CA THR A 93 -1.97 -8.85 11.78
C THR A 93 -3.16 -8.64 10.86
N ALA A 94 -4.17 -7.88 11.29
CA ALA A 94 -5.32 -7.54 10.48
C ALA A 94 -4.95 -6.72 9.24
N THR A 95 -4.08 -5.72 9.39
CA THR A 95 -3.59 -4.92 8.25
C THR A 95 -2.81 -5.78 7.27
N GLN A 96 -1.90 -6.64 7.75
CA GLN A 96 -1.16 -7.55 6.88
C GLN A 96 -2.08 -8.53 6.16
N SER A 97 -3.07 -9.10 6.85
CA SER A 97 -4.07 -9.98 6.25
C SER A 97 -4.84 -9.28 5.11
N ALA A 98 -5.28 -8.04 5.35
CA ALA A 98 -5.98 -7.23 4.35
C ALA A 98 -5.10 -6.95 3.11
N ILE A 99 -3.81 -6.62 3.33
CA ILE A 99 -2.84 -6.42 2.26
C ILE A 99 -2.65 -7.71 1.48
N THR A 100 -2.32 -8.82 2.15
CA THR A 100 -2.09 -10.12 1.50
C THR A 100 -3.29 -10.57 0.67
N ALA A 101 -4.51 -10.38 1.17
CA ALA A 101 -5.74 -10.73 0.45
C ALA A 101 -5.97 -9.89 -0.82
N GLY A 102 -5.43 -8.68 -0.90
CA GLY A 102 -5.56 -7.79 -2.06
C GLY A 102 -4.42 -7.87 -3.08
N ILE A 103 -3.31 -8.54 -2.75
CA ILE A 103 -2.17 -8.69 -3.65
C ILE A 103 -2.61 -9.27 -5.00
N GLY A 104 -2.14 -8.67 -6.08
CA GLY A 104 -2.42 -9.11 -7.44
C GLY A 104 -3.85 -8.85 -7.94
N THR A 105 -4.73 -8.26 -7.11
CA THR A 105 -6.13 -7.98 -7.50
C THR A 105 -6.58 -6.55 -7.24
N HIS A 106 -6.02 -5.88 -6.24
CA HIS A 106 -6.41 -4.52 -5.82
C HIS A 106 -5.20 -3.58 -5.74
N LEU A 107 -5.45 -2.29 -5.93
CA LEU A 107 -4.49 -1.25 -5.57
C LEU A 107 -4.57 -1.05 -4.04
N LEU A 108 -3.42 -1.20 -3.39
CA LEU A 108 -3.26 -1.15 -1.94
C LEU A 108 -2.43 0.09 -1.58
N LEU A 109 -3.10 1.21 -1.33
CA LEU A 109 -2.43 2.48 -1.04
C LEU A 109 -2.20 2.64 0.46
N HIS A 110 -0.96 2.90 0.86
CA HIS A 110 -0.63 3.37 2.19
C HIS A 110 -1.14 4.81 2.38
N GLY A 111 -2.33 4.91 2.96
CA GLY A 111 -3.10 6.15 2.95
C GLY A 111 -4.33 6.05 3.83
N ALA A 112 -5.05 7.15 3.91
CA ALA A 112 -6.35 7.19 4.56
C ALA A 112 -7.45 7.29 3.51
N SER A 113 -8.65 6.86 3.84
CA SER A 113 -9.81 7.12 3.01
C SER A 113 -11.02 7.55 3.82
N LEU A 114 -11.75 8.49 3.24
CA LEU A 114 -12.90 9.16 3.80
C LEU A 114 -13.97 9.22 2.71
N ALA A 115 -15.24 9.17 3.08
CA ALA A 115 -16.34 9.24 2.12
C ALA A 115 -17.40 10.25 2.55
N ASP A 116 -18.07 10.85 1.58
CA ASP A 116 -19.28 11.62 1.83
C ASP A 116 -20.52 10.70 1.98
N PRO A 117 -21.70 11.25 2.30
CA PRO A 117 -22.94 10.47 2.42
C PRO A 117 -23.36 9.75 1.14
N GLU A 118 -22.95 10.24 -0.04
CA GLU A 118 -23.23 9.64 -1.34
C GLU A 118 -22.30 8.45 -1.68
N GLY A 119 -21.30 8.17 -0.83
CA GLY A 119 -20.33 7.09 -1.03
C GLY A 119 -19.17 7.45 -1.95
N ARG A 120 -19.01 8.73 -2.30
CA ARG A 120 -17.83 9.23 -3.03
C ARG A 120 -16.68 9.28 -2.04
N ALA A 121 -15.68 8.44 -2.28
CA ALA A 121 -14.52 8.30 -1.42
C ALA A 121 -13.32 9.09 -1.97
N ILE A 122 -12.56 9.72 -1.08
CA ILE A 122 -11.23 10.26 -1.37
C ILE A 122 -10.17 9.33 -0.76
N ALA A 123 -9.11 9.05 -1.50
CA ALA A 123 -7.88 8.47 -0.96
C ALA A 123 -6.86 9.56 -0.68
N LEU A 124 -6.29 9.57 0.51
CA LEU A 124 -5.24 10.48 0.96
C LEU A 124 -3.94 9.70 1.10
N ALA A 125 -3.16 9.66 0.01
CA ALA A 125 -1.83 9.09 -0.01
C ALA A 125 -0.86 10.02 0.74
N ALA A 126 0.02 9.43 1.54
CA ALA A 126 0.86 10.19 2.43
C ALA A 126 2.05 9.37 2.90
N ALA A 127 3.25 9.87 2.61
CA ALA A 127 4.47 9.39 3.26
C ALA A 127 4.34 9.45 4.79
N SER A 128 5.09 8.59 5.48
CA SER A 128 5.08 8.57 6.95
C SER A 128 5.43 9.96 7.52
N GLY A 129 4.68 10.38 8.54
CA GLY A 129 4.89 11.67 9.21
C GLY A 129 4.33 12.90 8.48
N THR A 130 3.65 12.81 7.35
CA THR A 130 2.99 13.99 6.73
C THR A 130 1.71 14.43 7.45
N GLY A 131 1.39 13.84 8.60
CA GLY A 131 0.20 14.20 9.38
C GLY A 131 -1.08 13.47 8.97
N LYS A 132 -0.98 12.35 8.21
CA LYS A 132 -2.12 11.50 7.81
C LYS A 132 -3.09 11.21 8.96
N SER A 133 -2.61 10.67 10.08
CA SER A 133 -3.48 10.34 11.22
C SER A 133 -4.19 11.57 11.81
N THR A 134 -3.54 12.73 11.80
CA THR A 134 -4.15 14.00 12.21
C THR A 134 -5.22 14.44 11.21
N ALA A 135 -4.90 14.45 9.91
CA ALA A 135 -5.84 14.78 8.84
C ALA A 135 -7.07 13.87 8.86
N THR A 136 -6.88 12.55 8.94
CA THR A 136 -7.97 11.58 9.04
C THR A 136 -8.87 11.86 10.23
N ARG A 137 -8.31 12.08 11.43
CA ARG A 137 -9.12 12.36 12.64
C ARG A 137 -9.89 13.67 12.54
N THR A 138 -9.31 14.71 11.96
CA THR A 138 -9.98 16.00 11.79
C THR A 138 -11.10 15.89 10.76
N LEU A 139 -10.83 15.30 9.60
CA LEU A 139 -11.79 15.21 8.49
C LEU A 139 -12.90 14.17 8.75
N ALA A 140 -12.59 13.06 9.43
CA ALA A 140 -13.54 11.98 9.71
C ALA A 140 -14.63 12.36 10.73
N ARG A 141 -14.58 13.55 11.33
CA ARG A 141 -15.70 14.13 12.08
C ARG A 141 -16.79 14.71 11.19
N HIS A 142 -16.48 14.91 9.91
CA HIS A 142 -17.37 15.52 8.91
C HIS A 142 -17.62 14.60 7.71
N LEU A 143 -16.77 13.60 7.49
CA LEU A 143 -16.85 12.59 6.44
C LEU A 143 -16.79 11.20 7.07
N GLY A 144 -17.43 10.22 6.44
CA GLY A 144 -17.39 8.83 6.87
C GLY A 144 -15.98 8.26 6.85
N TYR A 145 -15.53 7.70 7.97
CA TYR A 145 -14.26 7.02 8.12
C TYR A 145 -14.26 5.67 7.40
N VAL A 146 -13.33 5.49 6.46
CA VAL A 146 -13.15 4.22 5.73
C VAL A 146 -11.93 3.46 6.27
N THR A 147 -10.80 4.14 6.39
CA THR A 147 -9.53 3.60 6.92
C THR A 147 -8.51 4.73 7.16
N ASP A 148 -7.51 4.51 8.02
CA ASP A 148 -6.40 5.44 8.28
C ASP A 148 -5.04 4.98 7.72
N GLU A 149 -4.93 3.76 7.22
CA GLU A 149 -3.64 3.15 6.87
C GLU A 149 -3.57 2.44 5.52
N THR A 150 -4.62 1.72 5.11
CA THR A 150 -4.60 0.90 3.90
C THR A 150 -5.88 1.11 3.11
N VAL A 151 -5.80 1.92 2.05
CA VAL A 151 -6.90 2.10 1.11
C VAL A 151 -6.87 0.96 0.10
N ILE A 152 -7.95 0.21 0.04
CA ILE A 152 -8.09 -0.96 -0.83
C ILE A 152 -9.06 -0.58 -1.96
N VAL A 153 -8.56 -0.49 -3.18
CA VAL A 153 -9.35 -0.03 -4.33
C VAL A 153 -9.27 -1.04 -5.45
N HIS A 154 -10.44 -1.44 -5.98
CA HIS A 154 -10.48 -2.20 -7.21
C HIS A 154 -10.10 -1.27 -8.39
N PRO A 155 -9.03 -1.56 -9.14
CA PRO A 155 -8.44 -0.63 -10.11
C PRO A 155 -9.38 -0.23 -11.26
N VAL A 156 -10.24 -1.15 -11.72
CA VAL A 156 -11.18 -0.89 -12.82
C VAL A 156 -12.52 -0.30 -12.35
N THR A 157 -13.19 -0.96 -11.39
CA THR A 157 -14.54 -0.56 -10.95
C THR A 157 -14.54 0.61 -9.96
N ARG A 158 -13.36 0.98 -9.43
CA ARG A 158 -13.16 1.98 -8.39
C ARG A 158 -13.85 1.67 -7.07
N VAL A 159 -14.34 0.44 -6.87
CA VAL A 159 -14.89 0.01 -5.58
C VAL A 159 -13.83 0.20 -4.50
N VAL A 160 -14.18 0.87 -3.40
CA VAL A 160 -13.32 0.95 -2.22
C VAL A 160 -13.84 -0.06 -1.20
N THR A 161 -12.97 -0.95 -0.75
CA THR A 161 -13.31 -1.92 0.29
C THR A 161 -13.10 -1.27 1.67
N PRO A 162 -14.13 -1.14 2.51
CA PRO A 162 -13.98 -0.57 3.84
C PRO A 162 -13.02 -1.38 4.72
N PHE A 163 -12.19 -0.69 5.50
CA PHE A 163 -11.34 -1.32 6.52
C PHE A 163 -11.20 -0.39 7.73
N ALA A 164 -12.33 -0.21 8.43
CA ALA A 164 -12.50 0.74 9.53
C ALA A 164 -11.94 0.22 10.87
N LYS A 165 -10.67 -0.20 10.84
CA LYS A 165 -9.94 -0.68 12.02
C LYS A 165 -9.74 0.43 13.07
N PRO A 166 -9.44 0.06 14.34
CA PRO A 166 -9.04 1.01 15.37
C PRO A 166 -7.86 1.88 14.95
N LEU A 167 -7.84 3.13 15.44
CA LEU A 167 -6.73 4.05 15.23
C LEU A 167 -5.69 3.86 16.33
N SER A 168 -4.44 3.60 15.93
CA SER A 168 -3.31 3.44 16.85
C SER A 168 -2.71 4.80 17.19
N LEU A 169 -2.89 5.28 18.43
CA LEU A 169 -2.42 6.60 18.90
C LEU A 169 -1.49 6.50 20.12
N PHE A 170 -0.58 7.47 20.23
CA PHE A 170 0.18 7.71 21.45
C PHE A 170 -0.65 8.58 22.41
N VAL A 171 -0.70 8.23 23.70
CA VAL A 171 -1.52 8.92 24.70
C VAL A 171 -0.67 9.87 25.54
N ASP A 172 0.44 9.40 26.13
CA ASP A 172 1.25 10.19 27.07
C ASP A 172 2.75 10.25 26.73
N SER A 173 3.21 9.45 25.76
CA SER A 173 4.60 9.40 25.29
C SER A 173 4.69 8.71 23.93
N ASP A 174 5.72 9.02 23.13
CA ASP A 174 6.03 8.33 21.85
C ASP A 174 6.55 6.89 22.05
N THR A 175 6.25 6.28 23.20
CA THR A 175 6.67 4.92 23.54
C THR A 175 5.63 3.90 23.12
N ARG A 176 6.09 2.82 22.48
CA ARG A 176 5.27 1.65 22.16
C ARG A 176 4.89 0.88 23.45
N PRO A 177 3.79 0.10 23.42
CA PRO A 177 2.81 -0.04 22.33
C PRO A 177 1.83 1.14 22.27
N LYS A 178 1.28 1.42 21.08
CA LYS A 178 0.22 2.43 20.91
C LYS A 178 -1.10 1.92 21.51
N THR A 179 -1.91 2.85 22.00
CA THR A 179 -3.28 2.56 22.42
C THR A 179 -4.19 2.52 21.20
N GLN A 180 -5.12 1.57 21.17
CA GLN A 180 -6.03 1.37 20.05
C GLN A 180 -7.38 1.98 20.39
N PHE A 181 -7.78 3.01 19.66
CA PHE A 181 -9.05 3.70 19.88
C PHE A 181 -10.06 3.30 18.82
N SER A 182 -11.30 3.02 19.23
CA SER A 182 -12.37 2.84 18.27
C SER A 182 -12.59 4.16 17.49
N PRO A 183 -12.97 4.09 16.20
CA PRO A 183 -13.40 5.28 15.47
C PRO A 183 -14.55 6.01 16.19
N ARG A 184 -15.46 5.27 16.83
CA ARG A 184 -16.62 5.82 17.55
C ARG A 184 -16.23 6.64 18.78
N GLU A 185 -15.31 6.15 19.60
CA GLU A 185 -14.80 6.87 20.78
C GLU A 185 -14.11 8.19 20.41
N LEU A 186 -13.50 8.23 19.22
CA LEU A 186 -12.90 9.44 18.67
C LEU A 186 -13.91 10.41 18.01
N GLY A 187 -15.19 10.04 17.98
CA GLY A 187 -16.26 10.82 17.34
C GLY A 187 -16.19 10.82 15.81
N LEU A 188 -15.61 9.78 15.21
CA LEU A 188 -15.54 9.65 13.76
C LEU A 188 -16.85 9.09 13.21
N LEU A 189 -17.28 9.59 12.05
CA LEU A 189 -18.50 9.16 11.38
C LEU A 189 -18.28 7.80 10.68
N SER A 190 -19.31 6.98 10.61
CA SER A 190 -19.28 5.75 9.81
C SER A 190 -19.43 6.08 8.33
N ALA A 191 -18.67 5.40 7.47
CA ALA A 191 -18.85 5.50 6.02
C ALA A 191 -20.11 4.74 5.55
N PRO A 192 -20.73 5.15 4.42
CA PRO A 192 -21.74 4.35 3.74
C PRO A 192 -21.21 2.97 3.31
N GLN A 193 -22.12 2.04 2.98
CA GLN A 193 -21.73 0.69 2.55
C GLN A 193 -21.13 0.66 1.14
N ASP A 194 -21.72 1.42 0.21
CA ASP A 194 -21.31 1.45 -1.19
C ASP A 194 -20.31 2.58 -1.43
N LEU A 195 -19.03 2.24 -1.48
CA LEU A 195 -17.96 3.20 -1.67
C LEU A 195 -17.36 3.12 -3.07
N ARG A 196 -17.11 4.29 -3.67
CA ARG A 196 -16.41 4.42 -4.94
C ARG A 196 -15.35 5.51 -4.85
N LEU A 197 -14.13 5.20 -5.27
CA LEU A 197 -13.05 6.17 -5.31
C LEU A 197 -13.41 7.25 -6.33
N HIS A 198 -13.51 8.47 -5.83
CA HIS A 198 -13.88 9.66 -6.58
C HIS A 198 -12.71 10.63 -6.73
N ALA A 199 -11.79 10.67 -5.76
CA ALA A 199 -10.57 11.48 -5.85
C ALA A 199 -9.38 10.76 -5.21
N LEU A 200 -8.18 11.00 -5.74
CA LEU A 200 -6.93 10.57 -5.12
C LEU A 200 -6.06 11.82 -4.91
N ALA A 201 -5.73 12.07 -3.65
CA ALA A 201 -4.90 13.19 -3.25
C ALA A 201 -3.63 12.74 -2.53
N VAL A 202 -2.55 13.49 -2.72
CA VAL A 202 -1.29 13.37 -1.98
C VAL A 202 -1.21 14.50 -0.97
N LEU A 203 -1.03 14.15 0.31
CA LEU A 203 -0.84 15.13 1.38
C LEU A 203 0.59 15.68 1.36
N ASP A 204 0.71 17.00 1.23
CA ASP A 204 1.96 17.75 1.28
C ASP A 204 1.89 18.76 2.43
N ARG A 205 2.39 18.34 3.60
CA ARG A 205 2.29 19.15 4.83
C ARG A 205 3.55 19.96 5.06
N VAL A 206 3.40 21.29 5.12
CA VAL A 206 4.44 22.19 5.59
C VAL A 206 4.53 22.12 7.10
N ARG A 207 5.68 21.65 7.60
CA ARG A 207 5.97 21.61 9.04
C ARG A 207 6.57 22.94 9.47
N GLU A 208 6.13 23.43 10.63
CA GLU A 208 6.66 24.64 11.26
C GLU A 208 6.77 25.83 10.29
N PRO A 209 5.66 26.21 9.61
CA PRO A 209 5.73 27.32 8.69
C PRO A 209 5.97 28.62 9.48
N SER A 210 6.72 29.56 8.89
CA SER A 210 6.95 30.87 9.52
C SER A 210 5.65 31.64 9.75
N GLU A 211 4.65 31.40 8.90
CA GLU A 211 3.29 31.92 8.99
C GLU A 211 2.28 30.84 8.55
N ARG A 212 1.03 30.87 9.03
CA ARG A 212 0.01 29.92 8.57
C ARG A 212 -0.18 30.04 7.06
N ILE A 213 -0.05 28.93 6.34
CA ILE A 213 -0.25 28.93 4.89
C ILE A 213 -1.71 28.70 4.54
N THR A 214 -2.15 29.25 3.41
CA THR A 214 -3.46 28.91 2.85
C THR A 214 -3.37 27.53 2.22
N ALA A 215 -4.25 26.61 2.63
CA ALA A 215 -4.31 25.29 2.02
C ALA A 215 -4.73 25.40 0.55
N THR A 216 -4.08 24.64 -0.33
CA THR A 216 -4.38 24.64 -1.76
C THR A 216 -4.47 23.22 -2.32
N ALA A 217 -5.27 23.08 -3.38
CA ALA A 217 -5.41 21.88 -4.16
C ALA A 217 -4.88 22.15 -5.58
N SER A 218 -3.87 21.41 -6.04
CA SER A 218 -3.34 21.54 -7.39
C SER A 218 -3.25 20.18 -8.08
N ARG A 219 -3.61 20.13 -9.37
CA ARG A 219 -3.50 18.90 -10.16
C ARG A 219 -2.03 18.57 -10.40
N LEU A 220 -1.67 17.30 -10.23
CA LEU A 220 -0.35 16.77 -10.53
C LEU A 220 -0.26 16.35 -12.00
N SER A 221 0.92 16.46 -12.59
CA SER A 221 1.22 15.74 -13.83
C SER A 221 1.16 14.23 -13.58
N LEU A 222 1.01 13.42 -14.63
CA LEU A 222 0.99 11.96 -14.45
C LEU A 222 2.29 11.46 -13.81
N LEU A 223 3.45 11.95 -14.27
CA LEU A 223 4.74 11.50 -13.75
C LEU A 223 4.94 11.90 -12.29
N ASP A 224 4.59 13.14 -11.91
CA ASP A 224 4.64 13.58 -10.50
C ASP A 224 3.69 12.77 -9.62
N ALA A 225 2.50 12.43 -10.13
CA ALA A 225 1.53 11.62 -9.41
C ALA A 225 2.08 10.21 -9.18
N LEU A 226 2.63 9.56 -10.21
CA LEU A 226 3.21 8.23 -10.11
C LEU A 226 4.40 8.22 -9.13
N GLU A 227 5.30 9.20 -9.22
CA GLU A 227 6.45 9.34 -8.33
C GLU A 227 6.03 9.45 -6.85
N LEU A 228 4.95 10.18 -6.56
CA LEU A 228 4.46 10.37 -5.20
C LEU A 228 3.60 9.20 -4.67
N ILE A 229 2.88 8.50 -5.55
CA ILE A 229 1.90 7.47 -5.16
C ILE A 229 2.53 6.07 -5.11
N ILE A 230 3.42 5.73 -6.04
CA ILE A 230 4.01 4.38 -6.12
C ILE A 230 4.76 4.00 -4.84
N PRO A 231 5.58 4.86 -4.22
CA PRO A 231 6.21 4.54 -2.93
C PRO A 231 5.20 4.31 -1.80
N GLN A 232 3.96 4.80 -1.97
CA GLN A 232 2.84 4.59 -1.06
C GLN A 232 1.92 3.46 -1.55
N THR A 233 2.36 2.59 -2.45
CA THR A 233 1.55 1.49 -2.99
C THR A 233 2.21 0.15 -2.67
N SER A 234 1.51 -0.73 -1.97
CA SER A 234 2.01 -2.08 -1.66
C SER A 234 1.79 -3.03 -2.84
N SER A 235 2.83 -3.79 -3.19
CA SER A 235 2.78 -4.89 -4.17
C SER A 235 2.29 -4.50 -5.56
N LEU A 236 2.57 -3.27 -6.01
CA LEU A 236 2.12 -2.78 -7.32
C LEU A 236 2.58 -3.67 -8.49
N ALA A 237 3.82 -4.18 -8.47
CA ALA A 237 4.32 -5.07 -9.52
C ALA A 237 3.72 -6.47 -9.51
N GLN A 238 2.99 -6.84 -8.46
CA GLN A 238 2.27 -8.11 -8.42
C GLN A 238 0.88 -8.00 -9.08
N LEU A 239 0.42 -6.77 -9.40
CA LEU A 239 -0.74 -6.57 -10.26
C LEU A 239 -0.35 -6.79 -11.72
N ASP A 240 -1.21 -7.46 -12.46
CA ASP A 240 -1.09 -7.56 -13.92
C ASP A 240 -1.08 -6.16 -14.53
N ARG A 241 0.06 -5.72 -15.08
CA ARG A 241 0.23 -4.35 -15.58
C ARG A 241 -0.11 -3.28 -14.54
N GLY A 242 0.45 -3.37 -13.34
CA GLY A 242 0.16 -2.48 -12.21
C GLY A 242 0.31 -0.98 -12.50
N LEU A 243 1.33 -0.54 -13.25
CA LEU A 243 1.46 0.88 -13.65
C LEU A 243 0.33 1.29 -14.59
N VAL A 244 -0.03 0.45 -15.55
CA VAL A 244 -1.14 0.69 -16.48
C VAL A 244 -2.45 0.83 -15.72
N GLN A 245 -2.68 -0.05 -14.73
CA GLN A 245 -3.88 0.00 -13.90
C GLN A 245 -3.93 1.26 -13.04
N LEU A 246 -2.82 1.68 -12.43
CA LEU A 246 -2.75 2.92 -11.66
C LEU A 246 -2.96 4.15 -12.55
N ALA A 247 -2.29 4.24 -13.70
CA ALA A 247 -2.48 5.35 -14.65
C ALA A 247 -3.92 5.39 -15.19
N GLY A 248 -4.50 4.24 -15.51
CA GLY A 248 -5.90 4.11 -15.91
C GLY A 248 -6.88 4.55 -14.83
N LEU A 249 -6.61 4.23 -13.56
CA LEU A 249 -7.38 4.74 -12.44
C LEU A 249 -7.28 6.27 -12.36
N LEU A 250 -6.07 6.83 -12.43
CA LEU A 250 -5.87 8.28 -12.40
C LEU A 250 -6.62 8.98 -13.53
N ASP A 251 -6.59 8.46 -14.76
CA ASP A 251 -7.37 9.01 -15.89
C ASP A 251 -8.88 9.07 -15.58
N GLN A 252 -9.43 8.04 -14.93
CA GLN A 252 -10.86 7.99 -14.55
C GLN A 252 -11.23 9.00 -13.46
N LEU A 253 -10.25 9.42 -12.64
CA LEU A 253 -10.40 10.43 -11.58
C LEU A 253 -10.06 11.86 -12.07
N GLY A 254 -9.66 12.02 -13.33
CA GLY A 254 -9.16 13.29 -13.85
C GLY A 254 -7.78 13.68 -13.31
N GLY A 255 -6.98 12.71 -12.89
CA GLY A 255 -5.63 12.86 -12.33
C GLY A 255 -5.61 12.93 -10.79
N ALA A 256 -4.40 12.88 -10.22
CA ALA A 256 -4.18 13.08 -8.79
C ALA A 256 -4.09 14.56 -8.42
N VAL A 257 -4.35 14.86 -7.14
CA VAL A 257 -4.29 16.23 -6.60
C VAL A 257 -3.27 16.30 -5.48
N ARG A 258 -2.42 17.32 -5.47
CA ARG A 258 -1.61 17.68 -4.30
C ARG A 258 -2.44 18.57 -3.39
N LEU A 259 -2.53 18.19 -2.12
CA LEU A 259 -3.09 19.02 -1.05
C LEU A 259 -1.93 19.60 -0.25
N HIS A 260 -1.61 20.87 -0.48
CA HIS A 260 -0.54 21.59 0.21
C HIS A 260 -1.12 22.37 1.39
N TYR A 261 -0.67 22.10 2.62
CA TYR A 261 -1.31 22.63 3.84
C TYR A 261 -0.36 22.64 5.06
N SER A 262 -0.70 23.39 6.11
CA SER A 262 -0.04 23.30 7.42
C SER A 262 -0.93 22.70 8.50
N GLU A 263 -2.22 23.06 8.50
CA GLU A 263 -3.23 22.62 9.48
C GLU A 263 -4.31 21.75 8.83
N ALA A 264 -4.70 20.67 9.51
CA ALA A 264 -5.60 19.67 8.96
C ALA A 264 -7.03 20.19 8.78
N GLU A 265 -7.45 21.17 9.59
CA GLU A 265 -8.77 21.79 9.54
C GLU A 265 -9.00 22.52 8.21
N ASP A 266 -7.94 23.04 7.61
CA ASP A 266 -7.98 23.80 6.35
C ASP A 266 -8.21 22.87 5.14
N LEU A 267 -8.09 21.56 5.31
CA LEU A 267 -8.31 20.58 4.23
C LEU A 267 -9.80 20.32 3.97
N LEU A 268 -10.69 20.52 4.94
CA LEU A 268 -12.09 20.12 4.80
C LEU A 268 -12.82 20.78 3.61
N PRO A 269 -12.70 22.10 3.38
CA PRO A 269 -13.32 22.74 2.22
C PRO A 269 -12.80 22.17 0.89
N LEU A 270 -11.48 21.96 0.78
CA LEU A 270 -10.84 21.42 -0.42
C LEU A 270 -11.29 19.98 -0.70
N VAL A 271 -11.35 19.13 0.33
CA VAL A 271 -11.80 17.75 0.18
C VAL A 271 -13.27 17.70 -0.27
N LYS A 272 -14.15 18.56 0.27
CA LYS A 272 -15.53 18.65 -0.18
C LYS A 272 -15.63 19.10 -1.63
N GLU A 273 -14.86 20.11 -2.02
CA GLU A 273 -14.80 20.57 -3.41
C GLU A 273 -14.36 19.44 -4.35
N LEU A 274 -13.35 18.65 -3.98
CA LEU A 274 -12.89 17.51 -4.78
C LEU A 274 -13.96 16.40 -4.90
N LEU A 275 -14.74 16.16 -3.85
CA LEU A 275 -15.83 15.17 -3.88
C LEU A 275 -17.03 15.69 -4.70
N ASP A 276 -17.30 16.99 -4.66
CA ASP A 276 -18.39 17.65 -5.40
C ASP A 276 -18.04 17.88 -6.88
N ALA A 277 -16.76 18.00 -7.22
CA ALA A 277 -16.32 18.16 -8.59
C ALA A 277 -16.68 16.93 -9.44
N PRO A 278 -17.18 17.13 -10.67
CA PRO A 278 -17.36 16.03 -11.60
C PRO A 278 -16.01 15.44 -11.97
N ASN A 279 -15.91 14.11 -11.98
CA ASN A 279 -14.79 13.42 -12.60
C ASN A 279 -14.94 13.56 -14.11
N ILE A 280 -14.12 14.43 -14.71
CA ILE A 280 -13.99 14.55 -16.16
C ILE A 280 -12.83 13.64 -16.56
N PRO A 281 -13.09 12.47 -17.16
CA PRO A 281 -12.02 11.56 -17.55
C PRO A 281 -11.11 12.26 -18.56
N ALA A 282 -9.79 12.08 -18.42
CA ALA A 282 -8.80 12.64 -19.34
C ALA A 282 -8.74 11.89 -20.70
N LEU A 283 -9.89 11.53 -21.27
CA LEU A 283 -9.99 10.63 -22.42
C LEU A 283 -9.53 11.26 -23.74
N ASP A 284 -9.77 12.55 -23.95
CA ASP A 284 -9.48 13.22 -25.23
C ASP A 284 -8.00 13.60 -25.42
N ARG A 285 -7.17 13.45 -24.39
CA ARG A 285 -5.72 13.71 -24.42
C ARG A 285 -4.97 12.77 -23.49
N ARG A 286 -5.09 11.45 -23.71
CA ARG A 286 -4.21 10.51 -23.01
C ARG A 286 -2.75 10.81 -23.39
N ILE A 287 -2.02 11.37 -22.43
CA ILE A 287 -0.59 11.67 -22.54
C ILE A 287 0.27 10.42 -22.33
N TRP A 288 -0.34 9.24 -22.23
CA TRP A 288 0.36 8.00 -21.99
C TRP A 288 -0.32 6.84 -22.72
N ARG A 289 0.46 5.79 -22.98
CA ARG A 289 -0.01 4.49 -23.47
C ARG A 289 0.76 3.37 -22.78
N PRO A 290 0.16 2.18 -22.60
CA PRO A 290 0.93 1.02 -22.15
C PRO A 290 2.07 0.74 -23.13
N ALA A 291 3.25 0.40 -22.61
CA ALA A 291 4.28 -0.22 -23.43
C ALA A 291 3.78 -1.59 -23.93
N ASP A 292 4.26 -2.00 -25.11
CA ASP A 292 3.96 -3.31 -25.68
C ASP A 292 4.45 -4.40 -24.70
N PRO A 293 3.59 -5.35 -24.26
CA PRO A 293 3.99 -6.42 -23.35
C PRO A 293 5.21 -7.22 -23.82
N SER A 294 5.39 -7.38 -25.13
CA SER A 294 6.54 -8.09 -25.71
C SER A 294 7.87 -7.39 -25.46
N LEU A 295 7.83 -6.10 -25.11
CA LEU A 295 9.02 -5.33 -24.79
C LEU A 295 9.45 -5.45 -23.33
N LEU A 296 8.57 -5.91 -22.42
CA LEU A 296 8.87 -5.97 -20.99
C LEU A 296 9.92 -7.04 -20.65
N THR A 297 10.05 -8.07 -21.48
CA THR A 297 11.06 -9.11 -21.32
C THR A 297 12.00 -9.08 -22.54
N PRO A 298 13.33 -9.09 -22.36
CA PRO A 298 14.25 -9.24 -23.48
C PRO A 298 14.06 -10.61 -24.15
N ALA A 299 14.48 -10.74 -25.41
CA ALA A 299 14.38 -12.01 -26.11
C ALA A 299 15.22 -13.10 -25.40
N PRO A 300 14.80 -14.38 -25.45
CA PRO A 300 15.61 -15.48 -24.97
C PRO A 300 16.96 -15.48 -25.67
N GLY A 301 18.04 -15.56 -24.91
CA GLY A 301 19.39 -15.50 -25.45
C GLY A 301 20.43 -15.98 -24.45
N PRO A 302 21.71 -16.04 -24.84
CA PRO A 302 22.80 -16.50 -23.98
C PRO A 302 22.86 -15.70 -22.67
N GLU A 303 23.32 -16.37 -21.61
CA GLU A 303 23.58 -15.71 -20.33
C GLU A 303 24.70 -14.67 -20.50
N VAL A 304 24.70 -13.64 -19.64
CA VAL A 304 25.68 -12.53 -19.71
C VAL A 304 27.13 -13.06 -19.73
N SER A 305 27.38 -14.18 -19.05
CA SER A 305 28.69 -14.84 -18.95
C SER A 305 29.19 -15.46 -20.26
N GLU A 306 28.29 -15.73 -21.22
CA GLU A 306 28.59 -16.37 -22.51
C GLU A 306 28.73 -15.35 -23.66
N VAL A 307 28.50 -14.07 -23.36
CA VAL A 307 28.41 -12.99 -24.35
C VAL A 307 29.74 -12.24 -24.41
N PRO A 308 30.24 -11.87 -25.62
CA PRO A 308 31.43 -11.03 -25.75
C PRO A 308 31.31 -9.75 -24.93
N ALA A 309 32.41 -9.33 -24.30
CA ALA A 309 32.43 -8.14 -23.46
C ALA A 309 32.09 -6.87 -24.25
N GLY A 310 31.40 -5.93 -23.60
CA GLY A 310 31.05 -4.62 -24.17
C GLY A 310 29.71 -4.58 -24.93
N LEU A 311 28.89 -5.62 -24.82
CA LEU A 311 27.53 -5.65 -25.34
C LEU A 311 26.54 -5.29 -24.24
N TYR A 312 25.42 -4.71 -24.63
CA TYR A 312 24.35 -4.25 -23.75
C TYR A 312 23.04 -4.96 -24.11
N ARG A 313 22.23 -5.24 -23.10
CA ARG A 313 20.86 -5.75 -23.26
C ARG A 313 19.98 -5.18 -22.15
N ARG A 314 18.71 -4.91 -22.42
CA ARG A 314 17.79 -4.42 -21.39
C ARG A 314 17.49 -5.49 -20.35
N SER A 315 17.21 -5.06 -19.14
CA SER A 315 16.71 -5.92 -18.06
C SER A 315 15.21 -6.17 -18.22
N PRO A 316 14.69 -7.31 -17.73
CA PRO A 316 13.26 -7.52 -17.65
C PRO A 316 12.61 -6.50 -16.70
N LEU A 317 11.41 -6.03 -17.08
CA LEU A 317 10.58 -5.11 -16.32
C LEU A 317 9.28 -5.79 -15.88
N SER A 318 8.73 -5.34 -14.76
CA SER A 318 7.40 -5.76 -14.30
C SER A 318 6.29 -5.03 -15.09
N ASP A 319 6.48 -3.75 -15.40
CA ASP A 319 5.56 -2.96 -16.22
C ASP A 319 6.25 -1.72 -16.78
N ALA A 320 5.66 -1.11 -17.82
CA ALA A 320 6.10 0.15 -18.38
C ALA A 320 4.97 0.94 -19.07
N LEU A 321 5.09 2.27 -19.01
CA LEU A 321 4.24 3.25 -19.69
C LEU A 321 5.11 4.13 -20.59
N VAL A 322 4.64 4.33 -21.81
CA VAL A 322 5.18 5.36 -22.71
C VAL A 322 4.38 6.63 -22.47
N VAL A 323 5.06 7.73 -22.15
CA VAL A 323 4.47 9.00 -21.73
C VAL A 323 4.92 10.13 -22.68
N GLU A 324 4.11 11.17 -22.81
CA GLU A 324 4.39 12.38 -23.62
C GLU A 324 4.80 12.05 -25.06
N GLU A 325 3.98 11.25 -25.74
CA GLU A 325 4.22 10.83 -27.14
C GLU A 325 5.54 10.08 -27.37
N GLY A 326 6.16 9.52 -26.32
CA GLY A 326 7.37 8.70 -26.42
C GLY A 326 8.65 9.37 -25.95
N THR A 327 8.58 10.59 -25.42
CA THR A 327 9.75 11.30 -24.86
C THR A 327 10.20 10.74 -23.51
N SER A 328 9.29 10.08 -22.78
CA SER A 328 9.55 9.47 -21.49
C SER A 328 8.98 8.05 -21.39
N LEU A 329 9.70 7.19 -20.68
CA LEU A 329 9.32 5.83 -20.35
C LEU A 329 9.32 5.69 -18.82
N ALA A 330 8.14 5.52 -18.24
CA ALA A 330 7.96 5.23 -16.83
C ALA A 330 7.96 3.71 -16.65
N VAL A 331 8.90 3.18 -15.86
CA VAL A 331 9.15 1.74 -15.71
C VAL A 331 9.02 1.30 -14.28
N LEU A 332 8.51 0.09 -14.08
CA LEU A 332 8.46 -0.61 -12.80
C LEU A 332 9.27 -1.89 -12.92
N GLN A 333 10.26 -2.04 -12.04
CA GLN A 333 11.09 -3.22 -11.92
C GLN A 333 11.00 -3.72 -10.48
N GLU A 334 10.24 -4.80 -10.26
CA GLU A 334 9.94 -5.37 -8.95
C GLU A 334 9.31 -4.35 -7.98
N THR A 335 10.12 -3.60 -7.25
CA THR A 335 9.63 -2.56 -6.30
C THR A 335 10.13 -1.17 -6.64
N SER A 336 11.01 -1.05 -7.64
CA SER A 336 11.62 0.21 -8.04
C SER A 336 10.89 0.82 -9.22
N TYR A 337 10.65 2.13 -9.13
CA TYR A 337 10.05 2.93 -10.19
C TYR A 337 11.07 3.93 -10.71
N HIS A 338 11.21 4.01 -12.03
CA HIS A 338 12.11 4.95 -12.69
C HIS A 338 11.40 5.66 -13.84
N VAL A 339 11.82 6.89 -14.11
CA VAL A 339 11.43 7.62 -15.32
C VAL A 339 12.66 7.80 -16.18
N VAL A 340 12.64 7.15 -17.34
CA VAL A 340 13.70 7.25 -18.35
C VAL A 340 13.27 8.32 -19.36
N SER A 341 14.14 9.27 -19.66
CA SER A 341 13.84 10.38 -20.59
C SER A 341 14.97 10.60 -21.60
N GLY A 342 14.71 11.42 -22.62
CA GLY A 342 15.70 11.76 -23.64
C GLY A 342 15.96 10.58 -24.59
N LEU A 343 17.21 10.14 -24.73
CA LEU A 343 17.56 8.99 -25.59
C LEU A 343 17.20 7.64 -24.95
N GLY A 344 16.99 7.61 -23.64
CA GLY A 344 16.82 6.36 -22.90
C GLY A 344 15.64 5.49 -23.37
N PRO A 345 14.44 6.02 -23.69
CA PRO A 345 13.35 5.21 -24.23
C PRO A 345 13.71 4.51 -25.56
N VAL A 346 14.33 5.24 -26.49
CA VAL A 346 14.75 4.70 -27.79
C VAL A 346 15.84 3.64 -27.62
N LEU A 347 16.84 3.92 -26.78
CA LEU A 347 17.90 2.95 -26.49
C LEU A 347 17.33 1.70 -25.82
N TRP A 348 16.44 1.85 -24.85
CA TRP A 348 15.81 0.71 -24.18
C TRP A 348 15.02 -0.18 -25.15
N GLU A 349 14.37 0.39 -26.17
CA GLU A 349 13.73 -0.39 -27.23
C GLU A 349 14.75 -1.14 -28.12
N LEU A 350 15.87 -0.50 -28.47
CA LEU A 350 16.94 -1.10 -29.28
C LEU A 350 17.72 -2.20 -28.55
N LEU A 351 17.75 -2.17 -27.22
CA LEU A 351 18.41 -3.16 -26.35
C LEU A 351 17.59 -4.45 -26.15
N ALA A 352 16.71 -4.79 -27.10
CA ALA A 352 15.92 -6.04 -27.07
C ALA A 352 16.80 -7.30 -27.09
N ASP A 353 17.92 -7.22 -27.81
CA ASP A 353 18.99 -8.21 -27.90
C ASP A 353 20.33 -7.62 -27.42
N TRP A 354 21.39 -8.43 -27.43
CA TRP A 354 22.76 -7.97 -27.16
C TRP A 354 23.27 -7.08 -28.30
N VAL A 355 23.52 -5.80 -28.02
CA VAL A 355 23.95 -4.81 -29.01
C VAL A 355 25.19 -4.06 -28.51
N SER A 356 26.11 -3.73 -29.42
CA SER A 356 27.29 -2.93 -29.08
C SER A 356 26.96 -1.43 -29.08
N GLU A 357 27.73 -0.65 -28.31
CA GLU A 357 27.60 0.81 -28.34
C GLU A 357 27.89 1.38 -29.75
N GLU A 358 28.82 0.78 -30.49
CA GLU A 358 29.15 1.16 -31.87
C GLU A 358 27.96 0.98 -32.82
N ASP A 359 27.23 -0.13 -32.71
CA ASP A 359 26.05 -0.40 -33.53
C ASP A 359 24.91 0.59 -33.22
N LEU A 360 24.75 0.97 -31.95
CA LEU A 360 23.75 1.97 -31.53
C LEU A 360 24.08 3.35 -32.08
N VAL A 361 25.35 3.76 -32.01
CA VAL A 361 25.83 5.01 -32.63
C VAL A 361 25.63 4.98 -34.14
N GLY A 362 25.99 3.86 -34.78
CA GLY A 362 25.79 3.66 -36.22
C GLY A 362 24.33 3.76 -36.63
N SER A 363 23.42 3.18 -35.85
CA SER A 363 21.98 3.24 -36.08
C SER A 363 21.43 4.67 -35.95
N LEU A 364 21.91 5.44 -34.96
CA LEU A 364 21.51 6.84 -34.79
C LEU A 364 22.05 7.73 -35.92
N LEU A 365 23.29 7.53 -36.37
CA LEU A 365 23.89 8.32 -37.46
C LEU A 365 23.16 8.12 -38.80
N GLN A 366 22.53 6.95 -39.02
CA GLN A 366 21.77 6.67 -40.23
C GLN A 366 20.48 7.48 -40.38
N THR A 367 19.98 8.12 -39.31
CA THR A 367 18.78 8.97 -39.39
C THR A 367 19.04 10.35 -40.02
N GLY A 368 20.31 10.73 -40.23
CA GLY A 368 20.71 11.94 -40.96
C GLY A 368 20.77 13.24 -40.12
N ASP A 369 20.17 13.25 -38.93
CA ASP A 369 20.09 14.41 -38.02
C ASP A 369 20.81 14.20 -36.68
N ALA A 370 21.77 13.26 -36.63
CA ALA A 370 22.50 12.95 -35.41
C ALA A 370 23.46 14.11 -35.00
N PRO A 371 23.46 14.53 -33.73
CA PRO A 371 24.33 15.59 -33.26
C PRO A 371 25.80 15.13 -33.20
N ALA A 372 26.75 16.08 -33.25
CA ALA A 372 28.18 15.78 -33.27
C ALA A 372 28.68 15.02 -32.02
N ASP A 373 27.97 15.14 -30.90
CA ASP A 373 28.24 14.49 -29.62
C ASP A 373 27.37 13.22 -29.40
N ALA A 374 26.83 12.63 -30.47
CA ALA A 374 25.94 11.46 -30.39
C ALA A 374 26.54 10.28 -29.61
N ALA A 375 27.84 9.98 -29.81
CA ALA A 375 28.52 8.90 -29.09
C ALA A 375 28.53 9.14 -27.58
N ASP A 376 28.94 10.34 -27.13
CA ASP A 376 28.97 10.69 -25.71
C ASP A 376 27.57 10.64 -25.07
N ARG A 377 26.54 11.07 -25.81
CA ARG A 377 25.14 11.01 -25.36
C ARG A 377 24.64 9.57 -25.20
N ILE A 378 24.95 8.70 -26.16
CA ILE A 378 24.59 7.28 -26.09
C ILE A 378 25.32 6.62 -24.92
N HIS A 379 26.62 6.85 -24.79
CA HIS A 379 27.43 6.33 -23.68
C HIS A 379 26.85 6.72 -22.32
N GLY A 380 26.53 8.01 -22.13
CA GLY A 380 25.94 8.52 -20.90
C GLY A 380 24.57 7.91 -20.61
N ALA A 381 23.73 7.75 -21.63
CA ALA A 381 22.41 7.15 -21.48
C ALA A 381 22.48 5.63 -21.17
N LEU A 382 23.38 4.88 -21.82
CA LEU A 382 23.63 3.47 -21.49
C LEU A 382 24.14 3.31 -20.06
N THR A 383 25.07 4.18 -19.64
CA THR A 383 25.60 4.18 -18.28
C THR A 383 24.48 4.43 -17.26
N ALA A 384 23.58 5.38 -17.52
CA ALA A 384 22.43 5.65 -16.68
C ALA A 384 21.47 4.44 -16.63
N LEU A 385 21.13 3.83 -17.77
CA LEU A 385 20.30 2.63 -17.81
C LEU A 385 20.90 1.47 -17.01
N CYS A 386 22.22 1.25 -17.12
CA CYS A 386 22.91 0.22 -16.33
C CYS A 386 22.95 0.57 -14.84
N TYR A 387 23.18 1.83 -14.49
CA TYR A 387 23.22 2.29 -13.10
C TYR A 387 21.86 2.07 -12.40
N GLU A 388 20.77 2.36 -13.09
CA GLU A 388 19.40 2.14 -12.60
C GLU A 388 18.95 0.67 -12.71
N GLY A 389 19.80 -0.24 -13.21
CA GLY A 389 19.49 -1.67 -13.36
C GLY A 389 18.53 -2.02 -14.51
N LEU A 390 18.21 -1.04 -15.36
CA LEU A 390 17.30 -1.16 -16.51
C LEU A 390 17.97 -1.78 -17.75
N ALA A 391 19.30 -1.84 -17.75
CA ALA A 391 20.11 -2.58 -18.71
C ALA A 391 21.26 -3.30 -18.00
N VAL A 392 21.78 -4.33 -18.66
CA VAL A 392 22.98 -5.05 -18.26
C VAL A 392 24.05 -4.92 -19.34
N ARG A 393 25.30 -4.86 -18.91
CA ARG A 393 26.48 -4.90 -19.78
C ARG A 393 27.20 -6.22 -19.60
N SER A 394 27.61 -6.86 -20.69
CA SER A 394 28.53 -8.00 -20.62
C SER A 394 29.92 -7.49 -20.24
N ASP A 395 30.34 -7.78 -19.02
CA ASP A 395 31.71 -7.52 -18.57
C ASP A 395 32.63 -8.67 -19.02
N ALA A 396 33.91 -8.35 -19.24
CA ALA A 396 34.89 -9.39 -19.52
C ALA A 396 34.98 -10.35 -18.32
N GLN A 397 34.86 -11.66 -18.58
CA GLN A 397 35.23 -12.68 -17.58
C GLN A 397 36.67 -12.38 -17.12
N ARG A 398 36.84 -12.15 -15.81
CA ARG A 398 38.17 -11.94 -15.22
C ARG A 398 39.00 -13.20 -15.23
#